data_AF-A0A9E3Q229-F1
#
_entry.id   AF-A0A9E3Q229-F1
#
_cell.length_a   1.000
_cell.length_b   1.000
_cell.length_c   1.000
_cell.angle_alpha   90.00
_cell.angle_beta   90.00
_cell.angle_gamma   90.00
#
_symmetry.space_group_name_H-M   'P 1'
#
loop_
_entity.id
_entity.type
_entity.pdbx_description
1 polymer ?
#
loop_
_entity_poly.entity_id
_entity_poly.type
_entity_poly.pdbx_seq_one_letter_code
_entity_poly.pdbx_strand_id
1 'polypeptide(L)'
;MKPKLRITPWTLVRRLTVPLAELAAAAGAVAATIHVPSDGSDGVLTITTNIVAPNITVTGTNIVIDLGMAVDGAWNDDNSAQSGLGVYDFEKWAVVFKYSSVSIAAGTRVTFRNHPSKAPVVWLVDGDVTINGILDLSGANGVAAPGHAEPGPGGFRGGRGYYAPGVGAGSGFGPGGGRTEGGWWGSGGSYGAQASGTPPAYGNPSLVPLIGGSGAGGDGDEGWGGGAGGGAILIAAAGSVTVDGRVDANGGNRPAQNPGGGSGGGIRIVTGDLAGNGMIRALGGIGQGNGTVGRIQIERLSASGNPTVIPDPGIVPLVEPATALIWPPDDGPTVRVVSIGGGAVPADPRADFGVSGPDVALPETASTQVVVETVNVESASQVQVRVTPRGNANFTTADAAVETVVSDTPLVIRWVATLPVTVGYSAVQVKVVRP
;
A
#
# COMPACT_ATOMS: atom_id res chain seq x y z
N MET A 1 -45.10 47.17 -85.39
CA MET A 1 -45.11 46.93 -83.93
C MET A 1 -43.76 46.36 -83.53
N LYS A 2 -43.02 47.03 -82.61
CA LYS A 2 -42.11 46.49 -81.56
C LYS A 2 -40.95 45.53 -81.99
N PRO A 3 -39.82 45.42 -81.24
CA PRO A 3 -38.54 45.99 -81.67
C PRO A 3 -37.35 45.01 -81.76
N LYS A 4 -36.20 45.57 -82.17
CA LYS A 4 -34.80 45.10 -82.05
C LYS A 4 -34.48 44.40 -80.71
N LEU A 5 -33.57 43.42 -80.72
CA LEU A 5 -32.46 43.37 -79.76
C LEU A 5 -31.29 42.44 -80.19
N ARG A 6 -30.07 43.00 -80.21
CA ARG A 6 -28.76 42.34 -80.23
C ARG A 6 -28.43 41.80 -78.83
N ILE A 7 -27.69 40.70 -78.72
CA ILE A 7 -26.81 40.43 -77.57
C ILE A 7 -25.47 39.85 -78.07
N THR A 8 -24.38 40.44 -77.58
CA THR A 8 -22.95 40.14 -77.76
C THR A 8 -22.33 39.64 -76.43
N PRO A 9 -21.07 39.14 -76.38
CA PRO A 9 -20.64 37.95 -75.63
C PRO A 9 -19.74 38.23 -74.41
N TRP A 10 -19.76 37.38 -73.38
CA TRP A 10 -18.81 37.33 -72.25
C TRP A 10 -18.85 35.88 -71.69
N THR A 11 -17.83 35.19 -71.15
CA THR A 11 -16.53 35.57 -70.58
C THR A 11 -15.66 34.33 -70.36
N LEU A 12 -14.35 34.51 -70.47
CA LEU A 12 -13.29 33.55 -70.17
C LEU A 12 -13.09 33.44 -68.64
N VAL A 13 -13.17 32.24 -68.06
CA VAL A 13 -12.84 32.01 -66.64
C VAL A 13 -11.38 31.59 -66.51
N ARG A 14 -10.59 32.43 -65.85
CA ARG A 14 -9.17 32.21 -65.51
C ARG A 14 -9.10 31.29 -64.28
N ARG A 15 -8.60 30.05 -64.45
CA ARG A 15 -8.31 29.14 -63.32
C ARG A 15 -7.07 29.64 -62.57
N LEU A 16 -7.22 29.91 -61.28
CA LEU A 16 -6.13 30.17 -60.35
C LEU A 16 -5.59 28.81 -59.88
N THR A 17 -4.31 28.53 -60.15
CA THR A 17 -3.61 27.36 -59.60
C THR A 17 -2.95 27.79 -58.30
N VAL A 18 -3.41 27.28 -57.16
CA VAL A 18 -2.76 27.46 -55.85
C VAL A 18 -1.75 26.31 -55.69
N PRO A 19 -0.47 26.57 -55.37
CA PRO A 19 0.51 25.51 -55.18
C PRO A 19 0.21 24.77 -53.87
N LEU A 20 0.26 23.44 -53.95
CA LEU A 20 0.12 22.50 -52.84
C LEU A 20 1.30 22.73 -51.88
N ALA A 21 1.05 23.33 -50.71
CA ALA A 21 2.00 23.29 -49.60
C ALA A 21 1.92 21.88 -49.00
N GLU A 22 3.04 21.16 -48.99
CA GLU A 22 3.20 19.92 -48.22
C GLU A 22 3.03 20.25 -46.74
N LEU A 23 1.83 20.03 -46.22
CA LEU A 23 1.59 19.95 -44.80
C LEU A 23 2.19 18.62 -44.33
N ALA A 24 3.44 18.65 -43.88
CA ALA A 24 3.98 17.57 -43.08
C ALA A 24 3.12 17.49 -41.81
N ALA A 25 2.14 16.57 -41.81
CA ALA A 25 1.47 16.18 -40.60
C ALA A 25 2.55 15.59 -39.69
N ALA A 26 2.94 16.34 -38.67
CA ALA A 26 3.57 15.76 -37.51
C ALA A 26 2.55 14.78 -36.93
N ALA A 27 2.65 13.52 -37.34
CA ALA A 27 2.15 12.42 -36.52
C ALA A 27 3.00 12.49 -35.26
N GLY A 28 2.56 13.31 -34.29
CA GLY A 28 3.08 13.24 -32.94
C GLY A 28 2.98 11.78 -32.54
N ALA A 29 4.10 11.19 -32.13
CA ALA A 29 4.07 9.88 -31.51
C ALA A 29 3.04 9.98 -30.39
N VAL A 30 1.90 9.30 -30.55
CA VAL A 30 0.98 9.06 -29.44
C VAL A 30 1.84 8.26 -28.48
N ALA A 31 2.26 8.88 -27.38
CA ALA A 31 3.00 8.17 -26.35
C ALA A 31 2.19 6.92 -26.02
N ALA A 32 2.86 5.77 -25.94
CA ALA A 32 2.18 4.54 -25.65
C ALA A 32 1.48 4.70 -24.28
N THR A 33 0.16 4.70 -24.24
CA THR A 33 -0.60 5.06 -23.04
C THR A 33 -1.22 3.84 -22.40
N ILE A 34 -0.99 3.70 -21.10
CA ILE A 34 -1.72 2.73 -20.29
C ILE A 34 -3.05 3.35 -19.91
N HIS A 35 -4.13 2.58 -19.99
CA HIS A 35 -5.39 2.99 -19.38
C HIS A 35 -5.29 2.82 -17.85
N VAL A 36 -5.24 3.95 -17.15
CA VAL A 36 -5.38 4.02 -15.70
C VAL A 36 -6.80 4.51 -15.39
N PRO A 37 -7.55 3.84 -14.49
CA PRO A 37 -8.91 4.25 -14.13
C PRO A 37 -8.90 5.46 -13.19
N SER A 38 -8.48 6.62 -13.71
CA SER A 38 -8.46 7.90 -13.01
C SER A 38 -9.38 8.90 -13.70
N ASP A 39 -10.11 9.67 -12.91
CA ASP A 39 -10.98 10.78 -13.36
C ASP A 39 -10.32 12.16 -13.13
N GLY A 40 -9.11 12.18 -12.56
CA GLY A 40 -8.39 13.41 -12.24
C GLY A 40 -9.01 14.24 -11.10
N SER A 41 -9.95 13.68 -10.33
CA SER A 41 -10.73 14.42 -9.33
C SER A 41 -9.90 15.04 -8.19
N ASP A 42 -8.73 14.49 -7.90
CA ASP A 42 -7.77 15.04 -6.91
C ASP A 42 -6.83 16.12 -7.50
N GLY A 43 -7.02 16.48 -8.76
CA GLY A 43 -6.33 17.62 -9.39
C GLY A 43 -4.82 17.39 -9.55
N VAL A 44 -4.06 18.49 -9.53
CA VAL A 44 -2.60 18.46 -9.69
C VAL A 44 -1.92 18.48 -8.32
N LEU A 45 -1.06 17.51 -8.03
CA LEU A 45 -0.19 17.54 -6.85
C LEU A 45 1.18 18.12 -7.21
N THR A 46 1.46 19.36 -6.78
CA THR A 46 2.79 19.99 -6.96
C THR A 46 3.44 20.27 -5.61
N ILE A 47 4.32 19.36 -5.17
CA ILE A 47 5.04 19.49 -3.91
C ILE A 47 6.21 20.46 -4.06
N THR A 48 6.13 21.55 -3.31
CA THR A 48 7.23 22.50 -3.06
C THR A 48 7.24 22.85 -1.57
N THR A 49 8.24 23.60 -1.09
CA THR A 49 8.26 24.07 0.32
C THR A 49 7.16 25.09 0.64
N ASN A 50 6.39 25.54 -0.35
CA ASN A 50 5.33 26.54 -0.18
C ASN A 50 3.94 25.98 -0.53
N ILE A 51 3.82 24.65 -0.71
CA ILE A 51 2.52 24.02 -0.96
C ILE A 51 1.57 24.30 0.19
N VAL A 52 0.31 24.60 -0.14
CA VAL A 52 -0.77 24.78 0.82
C VAL A 52 -1.93 23.88 0.42
N ALA A 53 -2.28 22.94 1.29
CA ALA A 53 -3.43 22.07 1.15
C ALA A 53 -3.95 21.69 2.55
N PRO A 54 -5.26 21.43 2.71
CA PRO A 54 -5.87 21.18 4.03
C PRO A 54 -5.27 19.98 4.77
N ASN A 55 -4.82 18.96 4.05
CA ASN A 55 -4.17 17.75 4.60
C ASN A 55 -2.65 17.80 4.56
N ILE A 56 -2.03 18.94 4.24
CA ILE A 56 -0.58 19.03 4.11
C ILE A 56 0.01 19.94 5.18
N THR A 57 0.94 19.37 5.95
CA THR A 57 1.79 20.13 6.88
C THR A 57 3.19 20.25 6.30
N VAL A 58 3.71 21.48 6.23
CA VAL A 58 5.08 21.76 5.77
C VAL A 58 5.94 22.21 6.93
N THR A 59 7.11 21.56 7.13
CA THR A 59 8.12 21.94 8.11
C THR A 59 9.50 21.92 7.46
N GLY A 60 9.98 23.09 7.05
CA GLY A 60 11.20 23.23 6.25
C GLY A 60 11.05 22.50 4.92
N THR A 61 11.86 21.48 4.69
CA THR A 61 11.81 20.63 3.49
C THR A 61 10.98 19.36 3.66
N ASN A 62 10.43 19.10 4.84
CA ASN A 62 9.55 17.96 5.10
C ASN A 62 8.10 18.36 4.86
N ILE A 63 7.42 17.58 4.04
CA ILE A 63 6.00 17.70 3.72
C ILE A 63 5.32 16.43 4.23
N VAL A 64 4.28 16.58 5.04
CA VAL A 64 3.49 15.47 5.57
C VAL A 64 2.10 15.55 4.97
N ILE A 65 1.69 14.52 4.25
CA ILE A 65 0.31 14.32 3.79
C ILE A 65 -0.44 13.53 4.86
N ASP A 66 -1.52 14.09 5.39
CA ASP A 66 -2.38 13.44 6.38
C ASP A 66 -3.43 12.56 5.69
N LEU A 67 -3.18 11.25 5.67
CA LEU A 67 -4.10 10.28 5.11
C LEU A 67 -5.36 10.13 5.97
N GLY A 68 -5.36 10.56 7.23
CA GLY A 68 -6.54 10.54 8.11
C GLY A 68 -7.62 11.54 7.73
N MET A 69 -7.36 12.40 6.73
CA MET A 69 -8.33 13.35 6.18
C MET A 69 -9.00 12.87 4.88
N ALA A 70 -8.69 11.65 4.44
CA ALA A 70 -9.34 11.05 3.27
C ALA A 70 -10.86 10.94 3.48
N VAL A 71 -11.61 11.06 2.39
CA VAL A 71 -13.07 10.95 2.39
C VAL A 71 -13.45 9.47 2.35
N ASP A 72 -14.31 9.01 3.25
CA ASP A 72 -14.84 7.64 3.18
C ASP A 72 -15.75 7.50 1.93
N GLY A 73 -15.47 6.50 1.09
CA GLY A 73 -16.23 6.27 -0.14
C GLY A 73 -15.72 5.06 -0.93
N ALA A 74 -16.34 4.78 -2.07
CA ALA A 74 -15.79 3.81 -3.00
C ALA A 74 -14.55 4.41 -3.69
N TRP A 75 -13.50 3.62 -3.90
CA TRP A 75 -12.21 4.11 -4.41
C TRP A 75 -12.30 4.90 -5.74
N ASN A 76 -13.35 4.66 -6.53
CA ASN A 76 -13.61 5.31 -7.82
C ASN A 76 -14.64 6.45 -7.76
N ASP A 77 -15.12 6.86 -6.58
CA ASP A 77 -16.03 7.99 -6.41
C ASP A 77 -15.35 9.33 -6.74
N ASP A 78 -16.01 10.21 -7.52
CA ASP A 78 -15.49 11.54 -7.83
C ASP A 78 -15.17 12.33 -6.54
N ASN A 79 -13.91 12.74 -6.38
CA ASN A 79 -13.43 13.49 -5.23
C ASN A 79 -13.26 14.99 -5.51
N SER A 80 -13.84 15.53 -6.59
CA SER A 80 -13.61 16.91 -7.03
C SER A 80 -13.96 17.98 -5.99
N ALA A 81 -14.98 17.72 -5.15
CA ALA A 81 -15.39 18.61 -4.06
C ALA A 81 -14.42 18.61 -2.85
N GLN A 82 -13.60 17.56 -2.72
CA GLN A 82 -12.57 17.38 -1.69
C GLN A 82 -11.18 17.13 -2.30
N SER A 83 -10.93 17.75 -3.45
CA SER A 83 -9.76 17.51 -4.28
C SER A 83 -8.45 17.55 -3.48
N GLY A 84 -7.65 16.49 -3.59
CA GLY A 84 -6.35 16.36 -2.94
C GLY A 84 -6.40 15.69 -1.56
N LEU A 85 -7.60 15.40 -1.02
CA LEU A 85 -7.76 14.63 0.21
C LEU A 85 -7.67 13.11 -0.02
N GLY A 86 -7.99 12.65 -1.24
CA GLY A 86 -8.13 11.22 -1.56
C GLY A 86 -9.39 10.59 -0.97
N VAL A 87 -9.67 9.36 -1.39
CA VAL A 87 -10.81 8.54 -0.96
C VAL A 87 -10.30 7.31 -0.21
N TYR A 88 -10.79 7.08 1.00
CA TYR A 88 -10.56 5.85 1.74
C TYR A 88 -11.70 4.85 1.48
N ASP A 89 -11.34 3.70 0.92
CA ASP A 89 -12.24 2.58 0.67
C ASP A 89 -11.90 1.43 1.62
N PHE A 90 -12.84 1.07 2.51
CA PHE A 90 -12.63 0.03 3.50
C PHE A 90 -12.66 -1.39 2.90
N GLU A 91 -13.36 -1.60 1.78
CA GLU A 91 -13.41 -2.91 1.10
C GLU A 91 -12.11 -3.19 0.37
N LYS A 92 -11.48 -2.14 -0.18
CA LYS A 92 -10.15 -2.25 -0.81
C LYS A 92 -8.99 -2.08 0.18
N TRP A 93 -9.29 -1.53 1.37
CA TRP A 93 -8.31 -1.11 2.37
C TRP A 93 -7.21 -0.27 1.74
N ALA A 94 -7.56 0.90 1.21
CA ALA A 94 -6.62 1.80 0.54
C ALA A 94 -7.08 3.25 0.62
N VAL A 95 -6.11 4.19 0.67
CA VAL A 95 -6.38 5.60 0.38
C VAL A 95 -5.98 5.87 -1.06
N VAL A 96 -6.95 6.21 -1.90
CA VAL A 96 -6.80 6.37 -3.34
C VAL A 96 -6.86 7.83 -3.72
N PHE A 97 -5.86 8.28 -4.46
CA PHE A 97 -5.80 9.61 -5.05
C PHE A 97 -5.87 9.50 -6.57
N LYS A 98 -6.75 10.27 -7.20
CA LYS A 98 -6.93 10.35 -8.65
C LYS A 98 -6.42 11.68 -9.17
N TYR A 99 -5.11 11.78 -9.34
CA TYR A 99 -4.45 13.02 -9.78
C TYR A 99 -4.46 13.15 -11.30
N SER A 100 -4.48 14.39 -11.80
CA SER A 100 -4.18 14.67 -13.21
C SER A 100 -2.67 14.68 -13.48
N SER A 101 -1.86 15.11 -12.52
CA SER A 101 -0.39 14.95 -12.56
C SER A 101 0.21 15.09 -11.17
N VAL A 102 1.41 14.54 -10.98
CA VAL A 102 2.16 14.62 -9.72
C VAL A 102 3.58 15.11 -9.98
N SER A 103 4.06 16.08 -9.19
CA SER A 103 5.44 16.54 -9.20
C SER A 103 5.95 16.75 -7.77
N ILE A 104 7.07 16.10 -7.44
CA ILE A 104 7.81 16.29 -6.20
C ILE A 104 9.11 17.02 -6.48
N ALA A 105 9.22 18.27 -6.06
CA ALA A 105 10.40 19.10 -6.32
C ALA A 105 11.66 18.58 -5.61
N ALA A 106 12.82 18.79 -6.24
CA ALA A 106 14.11 18.48 -5.63
C ALA A 106 14.30 19.19 -4.28
N GLY A 107 15.01 18.54 -3.36
CA GLY A 107 15.24 19.08 -2.01
C GLY A 107 14.06 18.98 -1.05
N THR A 108 12.93 18.41 -1.48
CA THR A 108 11.78 18.12 -0.59
C THR A 108 11.72 16.64 -0.20
N ARG A 109 11.12 16.35 0.96
CA ARG A 109 10.76 15.00 1.42
C ARG A 109 9.27 14.95 1.74
N VAL A 110 8.53 14.11 1.03
CA VAL A 110 7.13 13.77 1.30
C VAL A 110 7.08 12.55 2.20
N THR A 111 6.29 12.63 3.26
CA THR A 111 5.96 11.54 4.17
C THR A 111 4.45 11.54 4.42
N PHE A 112 3.97 10.49 5.07
CA PHE A 112 2.54 10.33 5.36
C PHE A 112 2.28 10.22 6.85
N ARG A 113 1.27 10.93 7.33
CA ARG A 113 0.59 10.53 8.56
C ARG A 113 -0.44 9.47 8.18
N ASN A 114 -0.39 8.32 8.86
CA ASN A 114 -1.24 7.19 8.52
C ASN A 114 -2.73 7.48 8.71
N HIS A 115 -3.54 6.91 7.82
CA HIS A 115 -4.97 6.76 8.05
C HIS A 115 -5.20 5.91 9.33
N PRO A 116 -6.30 6.10 10.08
CA PRO A 116 -6.62 5.27 11.24
C PRO A 116 -6.55 3.76 10.96
N SER A 117 -7.04 3.28 9.81
CA SER A 117 -6.95 1.88 9.37
C SER A 117 -5.55 1.39 8.99
N LYS A 118 -4.57 2.31 8.92
CA LYS A 118 -3.22 2.04 8.38
C LYS A 118 -3.22 1.59 6.92
N ALA A 119 -4.24 1.94 6.14
CA ALA A 119 -4.30 1.58 4.73
C ALA A 119 -3.10 2.10 3.91
N PRO A 120 -2.65 1.37 2.87
CA PRO A 120 -1.66 1.80 1.90
C PRO A 120 -2.13 2.97 1.02
N VAL A 121 -1.18 3.54 0.28
CA VAL A 121 -1.42 4.66 -0.64
C VAL A 121 -1.56 4.14 -2.08
N VAL A 122 -2.55 4.64 -2.81
CA VAL A 122 -2.71 4.38 -4.24
C VAL A 122 -2.81 5.70 -4.98
N TRP A 123 -1.91 5.92 -5.94
CA TRP A 123 -1.96 7.04 -6.88
C TRP A 123 -2.38 6.52 -8.25
N LEU A 124 -3.52 7.00 -8.73
CA LEU A 124 -4.04 6.81 -10.08
C LEU A 124 -3.90 8.12 -10.82
N VAL A 125 -2.97 8.20 -11.77
CA VAL A 125 -2.56 9.46 -12.39
C VAL A 125 -2.88 9.42 -13.88
N ASP A 126 -3.70 10.38 -14.33
CA ASP A 126 -4.10 10.51 -15.75
C ASP A 126 -2.95 11.02 -16.64
N GLY A 127 -2.00 11.75 -16.05
CA GLY A 127 -0.80 12.25 -16.72
C GLY A 127 0.49 11.64 -16.17
N ASP A 128 1.49 12.50 -16.01
CA ASP A 128 2.84 12.14 -15.58
C ASP A 128 3.02 12.23 -14.06
N VAL A 129 3.96 11.43 -13.56
CA VAL A 129 4.51 11.49 -12.21
C VAL A 129 6.00 11.81 -12.29
N THR A 130 6.43 12.90 -11.67
CA THR A 130 7.85 13.27 -11.57
C THR A 130 8.29 13.34 -10.11
N ILE A 131 9.30 12.57 -9.73
CA ILE A 131 9.86 12.52 -8.38
C ILE A 131 11.31 12.97 -8.42
N ASN A 132 11.56 14.27 -8.22
CA ASN A 132 12.90 14.84 -8.09
C ASN A 132 13.36 14.91 -6.61
N GLY A 133 12.41 14.97 -5.69
CA GLY A 133 12.64 14.91 -4.23
C GLY A 133 12.60 13.49 -3.68
N ILE A 134 12.19 13.35 -2.43
CA ILE A 134 12.04 12.05 -1.75
C ILE A 134 10.55 11.81 -1.49
N LEU A 135 10.04 10.65 -1.89
CA LEU A 135 8.77 10.09 -1.47
C LEU A 135 9.05 8.95 -0.46
N ASP A 136 8.71 9.16 0.81
CA ASP A 136 9.13 8.29 1.91
C ASP A 136 7.93 7.69 2.65
N LEU A 137 7.78 6.38 2.50
CA LEU A 137 6.82 5.51 3.17
C LEU A 137 7.50 4.61 4.20
N SER A 138 8.71 4.95 4.66
CA SER A 138 9.45 4.08 5.59
C SER A 138 8.76 3.95 6.95
N GLY A 139 8.91 2.78 7.56
CA GLY A 139 8.45 2.53 8.93
C GLY A 139 9.32 3.26 9.95
N ALA A 140 8.74 3.64 11.08
CA ALA A 140 9.48 4.27 12.16
C ALA A 140 10.48 3.29 12.79
N ASN A 141 11.62 3.84 13.24
CA ASN A 141 12.54 3.13 14.13
C ASN A 141 11.82 2.69 15.41
N GLY A 142 12.37 1.69 16.09
CA GLY A 142 11.89 1.27 17.40
C GLY A 142 11.82 2.45 18.37
N VAL A 143 10.82 2.44 19.24
CA VAL A 143 10.54 3.52 20.21
C VAL A 143 10.59 2.98 21.64
N ALA A 144 10.70 3.88 22.62
CA ALA A 144 10.67 3.50 24.01
C ALA A 144 9.30 2.93 24.40
N ALA A 145 9.31 1.91 25.26
CA ALA A 145 8.13 1.35 25.89
C ALA A 145 7.45 2.42 26.79
N PRO A 146 6.11 2.44 26.88
CA PRO A 146 5.17 1.43 26.40
C PRO A 146 4.71 1.66 24.94
N GLY A 147 5.39 2.52 24.18
CA GLY A 147 5.06 2.82 22.79
C GLY A 147 5.31 1.66 21.82
N HIS A 148 4.74 1.80 20.63
CA HIS A 148 4.97 0.92 19.49
C HIS A 148 5.47 1.77 18.31
N ALA A 149 6.44 1.27 17.55
CA ALA A 149 6.89 1.94 16.35
C ALA A 149 5.76 1.93 15.31
N GLU A 150 5.41 3.11 14.78
CA GLU A 150 4.39 3.26 13.74
C GLU A 150 4.95 2.80 12.38
N PRO A 151 4.20 1.98 11.62
CA PRO A 151 4.61 1.61 10.27
C PRO A 151 4.40 2.76 9.30
N GLY A 152 4.95 2.62 8.09
CA GLY A 152 4.46 3.41 6.96
C GLY A 152 3.03 2.99 6.57
N PRO A 153 2.34 3.76 5.71
CA PRO A 153 0.98 3.42 5.24
C PRO A 153 0.93 2.01 4.66
N GLY A 154 0.01 1.16 5.08
CA GLY A 154 -0.11 -0.24 4.66
C GLY A 154 0.82 -1.23 5.36
N GLY A 155 1.76 -0.76 6.18
CA GLY A 155 2.67 -1.62 6.96
C GLY A 155 2.14 -1.97 8.35
N PHE A 156 2.93 -2.74 9.12
CA PHE A 156 2.57 -3.19 10.45
C PHE A 156 3.56 -2.75 11.55
N ARG A 157 3.01 -2.46 12.74
CA ARG A 157 3.75 -1.96 13.91
C ARG A 157 4.83 -2.93 14.40
N GLY A 158 5.87 -2.36 14.99
CA GLY A 158 6.86 -3.08 15.80
C GLY A 158 6.31 -3.50 17.16
N GLY A 159 6.89 -4.56 17.71
CA GLY A 159 6.63 -5.06 19.05
C GLY A 159 7.19 -4.12 20.12
N ARG A 160 6.57 -4.12 21.29
CA ARG A 160 7.00 -3.31 22.44
C ARG A 160 8.24 -3.92 23.10
N GLY A 161 9.08 -3.08 23.69
CA GLY A 161 10.08 -3.53 24.67
C GLY A 161 9.48 -3.78 26.05
N TYR A 162 10.30 -4.22 27.00
CA TYR A 162 9.95 -4.34 28.40
C TYR A 162 9.70 -2.96 29.02
N TYR A 163 8.65 -2.81 29.82
CA TYR A 163 8.34 -1.55 30.50
C TYR A 163 8.39 -1.69 32.02
N ALA A 164 7.67 -2.68 32.54
CA ALA A 164 7.51 -2.94 33.97
C ALA A 164 7.02 -4.38 34.20
N PRO A 165 7.05 -4.90 35.43
CA PRO A 165 6.42 -6.17 35.75
C PRO A 165 4.95 -6.20 35.29
N GLY A 166 4.58 -7.24 34.54
CA GLY A 166 3.24 -7.37 33.93
C GLY A 166 3.04 -6.58 32.63
N VAL A 167 4.05 -5.82 32.18
CA VAL A 167 4.11 -5.11 30.90
C VAL A 167 5.48 -5.34 30.24
N GLY A 168 5.71 -6.59 29.84
CA GLY A 168 6.88 -7.05 29.12
C GLY A 168 6.78 -6.86 27.61
N ALA A 169 7.85 -7.27 26.94
CA ALA A 169 8.00 -7.17 25.50
C ALA A 169 6.98 -7.99 24.71
N GLY A 170 6.88 -7.71 23.42
CA GLY A 170 6.03 -8.44 22.51
C GLY A 170 6.60 -8.53 21.10
N SER A 171 6.00 -9.42 20.31
CA SER A 171 6.30 -9.56 18.89
C SER A 171 5.77 -8.42 18.03
N GLY A 172 6.30 -8.27 16.82
CA GLY A 172 5.76 -7.38 15.79
C GLY A 172 4.34 -7.78 15.35
N PHE A 173 3.56 -6.81 14.88
CA PHE A 173 2.11 -7.00 14.67
C PHE A 173 1.71 -7.46 13.26
N GLY A 174 2.64 -7.52 12.30
CA GLY A 174 2.32 -7.95 10.94
C GLY A 174 2.40 -9.46 10.71
N PRO A 175 1.93 -9.97 9.56
CA PRO A 175 1.95 -11.39 9.24
C PRO A 175 3.35 -12.02 9.29
N GLY A 176 4.39 -11.23 9.02
CA GLY A 176 5.80 -11.60 9.17
C GLY A 176 6.46 -11.04 10.43
N GLY A 177 5.71 -10.80 11.50
CA GLY A 177 6.18 -10.14 12.71
C GLY A 177 7.34 -10.85 13.40
N GLY A 178 8.37 -10.10 13.79
CA GLY A 178 9.50 -10.61 14.58
C GLY A 178 9.09 -11.02 15.99
N ARG A 179 9.68 -12.08 16.54
CA ARG A 179 9.44 -12.55 17.92
C ARG A 179 10.38 -11.88 18.90
N THR A 180 10.03 -11.94 20.19
CA THR A 180 11.01 -11.81 21.27
C THR A 180 11.55 -13.20 21.58
N GLU A 181 12.84 -13.43 21.34
CA GLU A 181 13.56 -14.69 21.50
C GLU A 181 14.32 -14.74 22.83
N GLY A 182 14.26 -15.90 23.48
CA GLY A 182 14.90 -16.15 24.77
C GLY A 182 14.36 -15.32 25.94
N GLY A 183 13.46 -14.36 25.69
CA GLY A 183 13.06 -13.34 26.66
C GLY A 183 13.96 -12.10 26.66
N TRP A 184 14.89 -11.97 25.70
CA TRP A 184 15.92 -10.91 25.72
C TRP A 184 15.99 -10.16 24.37
N TRP A 185 15.96 -10.88 23.24
CA TRP A 185 16.27 -10.27 21.92
C TRP A 185 15.08 -10.22 20.99
N GLY A 186 14.98 -9.18 20.16
CA GLY A 186 13.98 -9.07 19.11
C GLY A 186 14.47 -9.61 17.76
N SER A 187 13.71 -10.52 17.16
CA SER A 187 13.91 -10.93 15.76
C SER A 187 13.43 -9.84 14.80
N GLY A 188 13.99 -9.83 13.59
CA GLY A 188 13.59 -8.90 12.53
C GLY A 188 12.19 -9.18 11.98
N GLY A 189 11.61 -8.25 11.25
CA GLY A 189 10.39 -8.47 10.48
C GLY A 189 10.67 -9.13 9.13
N SER A 190 9.73 -9.97 8.67
CA SER A 190 9.74 -10.61 7.35
C SER A 190 8.74 -9.98 6.40
N TYR A 191 9.08 -9.88 5.11
CA TYR A 191 8.10 -9.60 4.05
C TYR A 191 8.47 -10.24 2.71
N GLY A 192 9.43 -9.65 1.97
CA GLY A 192 9.90 -10.17 0.68
C GLY A 192 10.82 -11.38 0.81
N ALA A 193 11.39 -11.59 2.00
CA ALA A 193 12.12 -12.78 2.39
C ALA A 193 11.79 -13.15 3.85
N GLN A 194 12.31 -14.29 4.31
CA GLN A 194 12.14 -14.75 5.68
C GLN A 194 13.36 -14.35 6.55
N ALA A 195 13.10 -13.65 7.64
CA ALA A 195 14.03 -13.40 8.73
C ALA A 195 14.07 -14.59 9.71
N SER A 196 15.16 -14.69 10.47
CA SER A 196 15.27 -15.68 11.55
C SER A 196 14.17 -15.45 12.59
N GLY A 197 13.59 -16.52 13.12
CA GLY A 197 12.61 -16.44 14.21
C GLY A 197 11.20 -15.95 13.82
N THR A 198 10.91 -15.78 12.52
CA THR A 198 9.62 -15.29 12.03
C THR A 198 8.81 -16.36 11.29
N PRO A 199 7.50 -16.12 11.03
CA PRO A 199 6.76 -16.84 10.01
C PRO A 199 7.40 -16.66 8.61
N PRO A 200 7.00 -17.47 7.61
CA PRO A 200 7.41 -17.28 6.22
C PRO A 200 7.08 -15.88 5.68
N ALA A 201 7.76 -15.50 4.59
CA ALA A 201 7.40 -14.35 3.76
C ALA A 201 5.90 -14.38 3.39
N TYR A 202 5.28 -13.20 3.24
CA TYR A 202 3.86 -13.07 2.93
C TYR A 202 3.61 -12.13 1.75
N GLY A 203 2.33 -12.02 1.37
CA GLY A 203 1.91 -11.33 0.16
C GLY A 203 2.34 -12.10 -1.09
N ASN A 204 2.21 -11.45 -2.25
CA ASN A 204 2.66 -11.99 -3.52
C ASN A 204 3.59 -11.01 -4.24
N PRO A 205 4.44 -11.49 -5.16
CA PRO A 205 5.35 -10.63 -5.92
C PRO A 205 4.65 -9.51 -6.70
N SER A 206 3.43 -9.75 -7.19
CA SER A 206 2.67 -8.78 -7.97
C SER A 206 2.12 -7.61 -7.16
N LEU A 207 2.16 -7.67 -5.82
CA LEU A 207 1.61 -6.65 -4.92
C LEU A 207 0.10 -6.37 -5.18
N VAL A 208 -0.66 -7.44 -5.44
CA VAL A 208 -2.13 -7.41 -5.59
C VAL A 208 -2.78 -8.44 -4.66
N PRO A 209 -3.43 -8.05 -3.55
CA PRO A 209 -3.62 -6.68 -3.09
C PRO A 209 -2.33 -6.03 -2.57
N LEU A 210 -2.34 -4.70 -2.51
CA LEU A 210 -1.21 -3.91 -2.02
C LEU A 210 -1.09 -4.03 -0.50
N ILE A 211 0.08 -4.44 -0.01
CA ILE A 211 0.35 -4.61 1.42
C ILE A 211 1.80 -4.24 1.75
N GLY A 212 2.01 -3.63 2.91
CA GLY A 212 3.32 -3.21 3.40
C GLY A 212 4.04 -4.27 4.22
N GLY A 213 5.19 -3.88 4.75
CA GLY A 213 6.11 -4.69 5.53
C GLY A 213 5.65 -4.89 6.98
N SER A 214 6.33 -5.80 7.68
CA SER A 214 6.02 -6.18 9.05
C SER A 214 7.05 -5.66 10.04
N GLY A 215 6.59 -5.26 11.23
CA GLY A 215 7.45 -4.87 12.33
C GLY A 215 8.18 -6.04 13.00
N ALA A 216 9.21 -5.70 13.76
CA ALA A 216 10.08 -6.62 14.49
C ALA A 216 9.64 -6.86 15.94
N GLY A 217 10.28 -7.80 16.64
CA GLY A 217 10.11 -8.01 18.07
C GLY A 217 10.85 -6.97 18.91
N GLY A 218 10.31 -6.66 20.09
CA GLY A 218 10.95 -5.76 21.06
C GLY A 218 11.92 -6.47 22.00
N ASP A 219 12.72 -5.66 22.69
CA ASP A 219 13.69 -6.07 23.70
C ASP A 219 12.98 -6.53 24.98
N GLY A 220 13.30 -7.74 25.45
CA GLY A 220 12.70 -8.34 26.64
C GLY A 220 13.23 -7.83 27.97
N ASP A 221 14.34 -7.08 27.95
CA ASP A 221 15.02 -6.55 29.12
C ASP A 221 14.92 -5.03 29.21
N GLU A 222 15.22 -4.36 28.10
CA GLU A 222 15.28 -2.91 28.05
C GLU A 222 13.97 -2.31 27.57
N GLY A 223 13.85 -1.01 27.82
CA GLY A 223 12.74 -0.17 27.43
C GLY A 223 12.49 0.00 25.94
N TRP A 224 13.02 -0.82 25.02
CA TRP A 224 13.05 -0.50 23.59
C TRP A 224 12.25 -1.48 22.71
N GLY A 225 11.33 -0.93 21.92
CA GLY A 225 10.55 -1.67 20.93
C GLY A 225 11.31 -1.96 19.64
N GLY A 226 10.81 -2.94 18.88
CA GLY A 226 11.31 -3.28 17.55
C GLY A 226 10.92 -2.24 16.50
N GLY A 227 11.69 -2.16 15.41
CA GLY A 227 11.37 -1.30 14.28
C GLY A 227 10.07 -1.71 13.56
N ALA A 228 9.37 -0.74 12.97
CA ALA A 228 8.13 -0.98 12.25
C ALA A 228 8.37 -1.38 10.79
N GLY A 229 7.39 -2.01 10.16
CA GLY A 229 7.44 -2.34 8.74
C GLY A 229 7.30 -1.12 7.84
N GLY A 230 7.99 -1.14 6.69
CA GLY A 230 7.81 -0.15 5.63
C GLY A 230 6.38 -0.15 5.06
N GLY A 231 5.93 0.99 4.57
CA GLY A 231 4.62 1.15 3.95
C GLY A 231 4.52 0.54 2.55
N ALA A 232 3.37 0.72 1.91
CA ALA A 232 3.13 0.31 0.55
C ALA A 232 2.45 1.37 -0.29
N ILE A 233 2.90 1.46 -1.55
CA ILE A 233 2.36 2.38 -2.54
C ILE A 233 2.17 1.70 -3.91
N LEU A 234 1.06 2.00 -4.56
CA LEU A 234 0.87 1.85 -6.00
C LEU A 234 0.97 3.23 -6.66
N ILE A 235 1.84 3.37 -7.65
CA ILE A 235 1.89 4.51 -8.56
C ILE A 235 1.50 4.00 -9.94
N ALA A 236 0.24 4.23 -10.34
CA ALA A 236 -0.25 3.94 -11.68
C ALA A 236 -0.38 5.25 -12.45
N ALA A 237 0.39 5.44 -13.53
CA ALA A 237 0.36 6.64 -14.36
C ALA A 237 0.10 6.26 -15.82
N ALA A 238 -0.85 6.94 -16.47
CA ALA A 238 -1.12 6.72 -17.89
C ALA A 238 0.05 7.21 -18.77
N GLY A 239 0.74 8.27 -18.32
CA GLY A 239 2.00 8.76 -18.89
C GLY A 239 3.23 8.10 -18.28
N SER A 240 4.26 8.92 -18.07
CA SER A 240 5.56 8.51 -17.53
C SER A 240 5.62 8.59 -16.00
N VAL A 241 6.41 7.70 -15.39
CA VAL A 241 6.89 7.82 -14.01
C VAL A 241 8.39 8.08 -14.08
N THR A 242 8.77 9.34 -13.84
CA THR A 242 10.18 9.77 -13.79
C THR A 242 10.66 9.81 -12.35
N VAL A 243 11.67 9.00 -12.01
CA VAL A 243 12.29 8.99 -10.68
C VAL A 243 13.74 9.46 -10.80
N ASP A 244 13.99 10.72 -10.45
CA ASP A 244 15.35 11.29 -10.36
C ASP A 244 15.83 11.44 -8.91
N GLY A 245 14.89 11.53 -7.98
CA GLY A 245 15.13 11.53 -6.54
C GLY A 245 15.01 10.12 -5.95
N ARG A 246 14.14 9.95 -4.94
CA ARG A 246 13.96 8.65 -4.25
C ARG A 246 12.50 8.28 -3.98
N VAL A 247 12.21 6.99 -4.05
CA VAL A 247 11.00 6.36 -3.49
C VAL A 247 11.45 5.33 -2.46
N ASP A 248 11.14 5.56 -1.20
CA ASP A 248 11.59 4.76 -0.06
C ASP A 248 10.39 4.09 0.63
N ALA A 249 10.46 2.78 0.86
CA ALA A 249 9.53 2.01 1.68
C ALA A 249 10.32 1.11 2.64
N ASN A 250 11.29 1.67 3.34
CA ASN A 250 12.21 0.89 4.17
C ASN A 250 11.58 0.51 5.52
N GLY A 251 12.06 -0.56 6.13
CA GLY A 251 11.73 -0.90 7.52
C GLY A 251 12.49 -0.03 8.51
N GLY A 252 11.92 0.14 9.70
CA GLY A 252 12.53 0.88 10.80
C GLY A 252 13.68 0.11 11.47
N ASN A 253 14.69 0.84 11.93
CA ASN A 253 15.85 0.28 12.63
C ASN A 253 15.60 0.12 14.15
N ARG A 254 16.47 -0.62 14.82
CA ARG A 254 16.54 -0.68 16.29
C ARG A 254 17.12 0.62 16.87
N PRO A 255 16.59 1.11 18.01
CA PRO A 255 17.15 2.25 18.74
C PRO A 255 18.25 1.85 19.74
N ALA A 256 18.32 0.56 20.09
CA ALA A 256 19.22 -0.02 21.10
C ALA A 256 19.74 -1.39 20.64
N GLN A 257 20.51 -2.11 21.47
CA GLN A 257 21.25 -3.30 21.03
C GLN A 257 20.33 -4.48 20.66
N ASN A 258 19.29 -4.76 21.45
CA ASN A 258 18.55 -6.03 21.35
C ASN A 258 17.27 -6.04 20.50
N PRO A 259 16.54 -4.93 20.23
CA PRO A 259 15.36 -5.00 19.38
C PRO A 259 15.68 -5.41 17.93
N GLY A 260 14.71 -6.00 17.25
CA GLY A 260 14.82 -6.31 15.82
C GLY A 260 14.50 -5.10 14.93
N GLY A 261 14.87 -5.20 13.65
CA GLY A 261 14.56 -4.21 12.61
C GLY A 261 13.35 -4.65 11.78
N GLY A 262 12.46 -3.72 11.43
CA GLY A 262 11.27 -4.02 10.64
C GLY A 262 11.62 -4.37 9.19
N SER A 263 10.75 -5.08 8.48
CA SER A 263 10.98 -5.39 7.07
C SER A 263 10.73 -4.17 6.16
N GLY A 264 11.31 -4.20 4.96
CA GLY A 264 10.91 -3.31 3.88
C GLY A 264 9.44 -3.52 3.49
N GLY A 265 8.89 -2.55 2.75
CA GLY A 265 7.50 -2.46 2.33
C GLY A 265 7.25 -2.85 0.86
N GLY A 266 6.17 -2.34 0.27
CA GLY A 266 5.74 -2.68 -1.09
C GLY A 266 5.75 -1.47 -2.02
N ILE A 267 6.48 -1.52 -3.13
CA ILE A 267 6.42 -0.46 -4.15
C ILE A 267 5.97 -1.08 -5.47
N ARG A 268 4.79 -0.69 -5.95
CA ARG A 268 4.27 -1.11 -7.25
C ARG A 268 4.17 0.09 -8.18
N ILE A 269 4.75 0.00 -9.37
CA ILE A 269 4.70 1.05 -10.39
C ILE A 269 4.09 0.46 -11.66
N VAL A 270 3.05 1.11 -12.19
CA VAL A 270 2.42 0.78 -13.48
C VAL A 270 2.48 2.04 -14.35
N THR A 271 3.20 2.03 -15.46
CA THR A 271 3.44 3.27 -16.24
C THR A 271 3.71 3.04 -17.71
N GLY A 272 3.33 3.98 -18.57
CA GLY A 272 3.72 3.94 -19.98
C GLY A 272 5.24 3.88 -20.11
N ASP A 273 5.95 4.81 -19.46
CA ASP A 273 7.41 4.86 -19.48
C ASP A 273 8.00 5.04 -18.08
N LEU A 274 8.89 4.13 -17.67
CA LEU A 274 9.71 4.34 -16.47
C LEU A 274 11.00 5.08 -16.84
N ALA A 275 11.13 6.31 -16.35
CA ALA A 275 12.23 7.22 -16.65
C ALA A 275 13.03 7.62 -15.38
N GLY A 276 14.09 8.41 -15.60
CA GLY A 276 14.95 8.94 -14.53
C GLY A 276 16.09 8.01 -14.10
N ASN A 277 16.96 8.53 -13.22
CA ASN A 277 18.19 7.83 -12.75
C ASN A 277 18.32 7.79 -11.22
N GLY A 278 17.21 8.01 -10.52
CA GLY A 278 17.12 8.04 -9.07
C GLY A 278 17.14 6.65 -8.42
N MET A 279 16.50 6.52 -7.25
CA MET A 279 16.50 5.30 -6.46
C MET A 279 15.09 4.89 -6.02
N ILE A 280 14.79 3.60 -6.10
CA ILE A 280 13.55 3.01 -5.60
C ILE A 280 13.95 1.89 -4.64
N ARG A 281 13.56 1.96 -3.36
CA ARG A 281 14.01 0.94 -2.40
C ARG A 281 13.01 0.56 -1.31
N ALA A 282 13.03 -0.71 -0.98
CA ALA A 282 12.25 -1.34 0.08
C ALA A 282 13.16 -2.25 0.92
N LEU A 283 14.11 -1.66 1.63
CA LEU A 283 15.09 -2.38 2.44
C LEU A 283 14.53 -2.73 3.83
N GLY A 284 15.03 -3.81 4.41
CA GLY A 284 14.81 -4.08 5.83
C GLY A 284 15.62 -3.16 6.73
N GLY A 285 15.10 -2.90 7.91
CA GLY A 285 15.77 -2.16 8.96
C GLY A 285 16.83 -2.99 9.68
N ILE A 286 17.85 -2.30 10.18
CA ILE A 286 18.96 -2.85 10.96
C ILE A 286 18.49 -3.16 12.38
N GLY A 287 18.73 -4.39 12.84
CA GLY A 287 18.20 -4.94 14.09
C GLY A 287 19.12 -5.99 14.71
N GLN A 288 18.87 -6.44 15.94
CA GLN A 288 19.55 -7.62 16.47
C GLN A 288 19.24 -8.82 15.57
N GLY A 289 17.96 -9.03 15.27
CA GLY A 289 17.52 -9.60 14.00
C GLY A 289 17.27 -8.49 12.97
N ASN A 290 18.00 -8.50 11.87
CA ASN A 290 17.73 -7.58 10.75
C ASN A 290 16.37 -7.91 10.11
N GLY A 291 15.62 -6.86 9.77
CA GLY A 291 14.44 -7.01 8.94
C GLY A 291 14.83 -7.40 7.53
N THR A 292 13.93 -8.10 6.83
CA THR A 292 14.18 -8.47 5.45
C THR A 292 13.81 -7.36 4.48
N VAL A 293 14.28 -7.48 3.24
CA VAL A 293 13.78 -6.67 2.13
C VAL A 293 12.27 -6.84 1.94
N GLY A 294 11.67 -5.83 1.32
CA GLY A 294 10.28 -5.81 0.88
C GLY A 294 10.12 -6.33 -0.54
N ARG A 295 9.12 -5.82 -1.26
CA ARG A 295 8.82 -6.22 -2.64
C ARG A 295 8.72 -4.98 -3.52
N ILE A 296 9.24 -5.08 -4.75
CA ILE A 296 9.12 -4.04 -5.76
C ILE A 296 8.60 -4.69 -7.04
N GLN A 297 7.55 -4.13 -7.64
CA GLN A 297 6.97 -4.59 -8.89
C GLN A 297 6.88 -3.41 -9.86
N ILE A 298 7.36 -3.59 -11.09
CA ILE A 298 7.34 -2.57 -12.14
C ILE A 298 6.69 -3.17 -13.38
N GLU A 299 5.60 -2.54 -13.81
CA GLU A 299 4.83 -2.89 -14.99
C GLU A 299 4.91 -1.71 -15.97
N ARG A 300 5.51 -1.91 -17.14
CA ARG A 300 5.79 -0.78 -18.05
C ARG A 300 5.74 -1.14 -19.53
N LEU A 301 5.33 -0.20 -20.38
CA LEU A 301 5.40 -0.35 -21.84
C LEU A 301 6.83 -0.10 -22.34
N SER A 302 7.49 0.94 -21.82
CA SER A 302 8.87 1.30 -22.15
C SER A 302 9.70 1.72 -20.94
N ALA A 303 10.99 1.90 -21.18
CA ALA A 303 11.94 2.38 -20.20
C ALA A 303 12.97 3.30 -20.85
N SER A 304 12.84 4.60 -20.63
CA SER A 304 13.83 5.59 -21.06
C SER A 304 14.89 5.89 -19.98
N GLY A 305 14.66 5.46 -18.74
CA GLY A 305 15.57 5.63 -17.60
C GLY A 305 16.08 4.32 -17.02
N ASN A 306 16.98 4.43 -16.05
CA ASN A 306 17.56 3.31 -15.33
C ASN A 306 17.71 3.63 -13.83
N PRO A 307 16.60 3.82 -13.09
CA PRO A 307 16.68 4.02 -11.65
C PRO A 307 17.30 2.81 -10.98
N THR A 308 18.07 3.05 -9.91
CA THR A 308 18.58 1.96 -9.07
C THR A 308 17.45 1.41 -8.22
N VAL A 309 17.16 0.11 -8.33
CA VAL A 309 16.04 -0.54 -7.62
C VAL A 309 16.57 -1.59 -6.65
N ILE A 310 16.18 -1.51 -5.36
CA ILE A 310 16.66 -2.46 -4.33
C ILE A 310 15.54 -2.81 -3.32
N PRO A 311 15.12 -4.07 -3.17
CA PRO A 311 15.64 -5.28 -3.82
C PRO A 311 15.33 -5.35 -5.32
N ASP A 312 15.86 -6.37 -6.00
CA ASP A 312 15.55 -6.64 -7.40
C ASP A 312 14.04 -6.67 -7.63
N PRO A 313 13.52 -5.91 -8.62
CA PRO A 313 12.10 -5.83 -8.86
C PRO A 313 11.59 -7.02 -9.69
N GLY A 314 10.31 -7.37 -9.49
CA GLY A 314 9.55 -8.06 -10.53
C GLY A 314 9.30 -7.09 -11.69
N ILE A 315 9.74 -7.46 -12.90
CA ILE A 315 9.50 -6.67 -14.13
C ILE A 315 8.45 -7.37 -14.98
N VAL A 316 7.37 -6.67 -15.31
CA VAL A 316 6.34 -7.12 -16.25
C VAL A 316 6.30 -6.13 -17.42
N PRO A 317 6.82 -6.51 -18.60
CA PRO A 317 6.61 -5.74 -19.81
C PRO A 317 5.12 -5.74 -20.17
N LEU A 318 4.57 -4.56 -20.43
CA LEU A 318 3.21 -4.39 -20.90
C LEU A 318 3.20 -4.30 -22.43
N VAL A 319 2.05 -4.60 -23.02
CA VAL A 319 1.83 -4.49 -24.47
C VAL A 319 0.49 -3.78 -24.69
N GLU A 320 0.43 -2.89 -25.68
CA GLU A 320 -0.78 -2.16 -25.98
C GLU A 320 -1.86 -3.03 -26.65
N PRO A 321 -3.15 -2.82 -26.32
CA PRO A 321 -3.65 -1.94 -25.26
C PRO A 321 -3.43 -2.55 -23.87
N ALA A 322 -2.94 -1.74 -22.92
CA ALA A 322 -2.73 -2.16 -21.54
C ALA A 322 -3.66 -1.38 -20.59
N THR A 323 -4.29 -2.09 -19.65
CA THR A 323 -5.08 -1.49 -18.55
C THR A 323 -4.43 -1.86 -17.23
N ALA A 324 -4.26 -0.89 -16.35
CA ALA A 324 -3.69 -1.12 -15.02
C ALA A 324 -4.63 -1.98 -14.17
N LEU A 325 -4.17 -3.15 -13.73
CA LEU A 325 -4.89 -3.97 -12.74
C LEU A 325 -4.67 -3.36 -11.35
N ILE A 326 -5.66 -2.68 -10.79
CA ILE A 326 -5.52 -2.01 -9.49
C ILE A 326 -5.75 -2.98 -8.33
N TRP A 327 -6.85 -3.73 -8.38
CA TRP A 327 -7.32 -4.62 -7.32
C TRP A 327 -7.27 -6.09 -7.76
N PRO A 328 -7.33 -7.05 -6.83
CA PRO A 328 -7.68 -8.42 -7.19
C PRO A 328 -8.98 -8.44 -8.03
N PRO A 329 -9.10 -9.34 -9.03
CA PRO A 329 -10.34 -9.55 -9.75
C PRO A 329 -11.53 -9.84 -8.80
N ASP A 330 -12.75 -9.51 -9.22
CA ASP A 330 -13.95 -9.71 -8.40
C ASP A 330 -14.24 -11.20 -8.09
N ASP A 331 -13.76 -12.10 -8.94
CA ASP A 331 -13.77 -13.56 -8.72
C ASP A 331 -12.52 -14.08 -8.00
N GLY A 332 -11.66 -13.17 -7.54
CA GLY A 332 -10.46 -13.49 -6.76
C GLY A 332 -10.78 -14.05 -5.37
N PRO A 333 -9.80 -14.73 -4.74
CA PRO A 333 -9.96 -15.26 -3.39
C PRO A 333 -9.97 -14.14 -2.35
N THR A 334 -10.89 -14.23 -1.38
CA THR A 334 -10.94 -13.33 -0.23
C THR A 334 -11.05 -14.11 1.08
N VAL A 335 -10.64 -13.47 2.18
CA VAL A 335 -10.75 -14.01 3.52
C VAL A 335 -11.04 -12.88 4.52
N ARG A 336 -11.94 -13.14 5.47
CA ARG A 336 -12.22 -12.22 6.58
C ARG A 336 -12.55 -12.96 7.86
N VAL A 337 -12.29 -12.33 8.99
CA VAL A 337 -12.82 -12.78 10.29
C VAL A 337 -14.24 -12.23 10.43
N VAL A 338 -15.21 -13.11 10.69
CA VAL A 338 -16.64 -12.75 10.81
C VAL A 338 -17.03 -12.54 12.27
N SER A 339 -16.55 -13.40 13.16
CA SER A 339 -16.83 -13.29 14.58
C SER A 339 -15.70 -13.84 15.45
N ILE A 340 -15.61 -13.30 16.67
CA ILE A 340 -14.70 -13.78 17.72
C ILE A 340 -15.52 -13.91 19.01
N GLY A 341 -15.58 -15.11 19.58
CA GLY A 341 -16.37 -15.40 20.79
C GLY A 341 -17.86 -15.12 20.66
N GLY A 342 -18.40 -15.23 19.44
CA GLY A 342 -19.79 -14.89 19.12
C GLY A 342 -20.05 -13.39 18.89
N GLY A 343 -19.08 -12.51 19.19
CA GLY A 343 -19.15 -11.10 18.84
C GLY A 343 -18.83 -10.87 17.37
N ALA A 344 -19.65 -10.09 16.65
CA ALA A 344 -19.40 -9.74 15.26
C ALA A 344 -18.18 -8.83 15.14
N VAL A 345 -17.29 -9.13 14.17
CA VAL A 345 -16.19 -8.22 13.83
C VAL A 345 -16.75 -7.09 12.95
N PRO A 346 -16.39 -5.82 13.19
CA PRO A 346 -16.74 -4.71 12.31
C PRO A 346 -16.26 -4.92 10.87
N ALA A 347 -16.96 -4.33 9.89
CA ALA A 347 -16.54 -4.41 8.48
C ALA A 347 -15.17 -3.76 8.22
N ASP A 348 -14.81 -2.74 9.01
CA ASP A 348 -13.53 -2.04 8.97
C ASP A 348 -12.85 -2.10 10.36
N PRO A 349 -12.22 -3.24 10.70
CA PRO A 349 -11.56 -3.41 12.00
C PRO A 349 -10.32 -2.51 12.07
N ARG A 350 -10.17 -1.79 13.19
CA ARG A 350 -9.09 -0.80 13.34
C ARG A 350 -7.82 -1.37 13.95
N ALA A 351 -7.93 -2.49 14.68
CA ALA A 351 -6.84 -3.07 15.48
C ALA A 351 -6.12 -1.99 16.35
N ASP A 352 -6.90 -1.05 16.88
CA ASP A 352 -6.39 0.04 17.70
C ASP A 352 -6.09 -0.46 19.13
N PHE A 353 -5.02 0.05 19.72
CA PHE A 353 -4.65 -0.19 21.12
C PHE A 353 -4.82 1.07 21.99
N GLY A 354 -5.39 2.12 21.40
CA GLY A 354 -5.67 3.40 22.03
C GLY A 354 -7.00 3.43 22.79
N VAL A 355 -7.57 4.63 22.81
CA VAL A 355 -8.77 4.96 23.60
C VAL A 355 -10.09 4.55 22.94
N SER A 356 -10.04 4.18 21.66
CA SER A 356 -11.21 3.81 20.85
C SER A 356 -11.89 2.50 21.32
N GLY A 357 -11.21 1.73 22.17
CA GLY A 357 -11.65 0.41 22.60
C GLY A 357 -11.33 -0.69 21.56
N PRO A 358 -11.58 -1.96 21.91
CA PRO A 358 -11.34 -3.07 21.01
C PRO A 358 -12.44 -3.18 19.94
N ASP A 359 -12.09 -3.70 18.75
CA ASP A 359 -13.08 -4.03 17.71
C ASP A 359 -14.09 -5.08 18.21
N VAL A 360 -13.65 -6.03 19.04
CA VAL A 360 -14.49 -7.04 19.70
C VAL A 360 -14.04 -7.21 21.15
N ALA A 361 -14.97 -7.08 22.09
CA ALA A 361 -14.74 -7.37 23.51
C ALA A 361 -15.08 -8.84 23.81
N LEU A 362 -14.24 -9.52 24.59
CA LEU A 362 -14.39 -10.92 24.94
C LEU A 362 -14.54 -11.12 26.45
N PRO A 363 -15.34 -12.10 26.90
CA PRO A 363 -15.35 -12.52 28.29
C PRO A 363 -14.04 -13.27 28.65
N GLU A 364 -13.62 -13.17 29.91
CA GLU A 364 -12.49 -13.95 30.42
C GLU A 364 -12.86 -15.44 30.49
N THR A 365 -12.37 -16.19 29.50
CA THR A 365 -12.54 -17.63 29.36
C THR A 365 -11.18 -18.26 29.03
N ALA A 366 -11.05 -19.58 29.05
CA ALA A 366 -9.78 -20.23 28.70
C ALA A 366 -9.48 -20.12 27.18
N SER A 367 -10.52 -20.18 26.36
CA SER A 367 -10.41 -20.13 24.91
C SER A 367 -11.68 -19.60 24.27
N THR A 368 -11.55 -19.05 23.07
CA THR A 368 -12.66 -18.54 22.26
C THR A 368 -12.59 -19.08 20.84
N GLN A 369 -13.74 -19.13 20.16
CA GLN A 369 -13.83 -19.49 18.76
C GLN A 369 -13.70 -18.25 17.88
N VAL A 370 -12.97 -18.39 16.78
CA VAL A 370 -12.89 -17.42 15.69
C VAL A 370 -13.54 -18.03 14.46
N VAL A 371 -14.58 -17.38 13.95
CA VAL A 371 -15.22 -17.75 12.69
C VAL A 371 -14.60 -16.93 11.57
N VAL A 372 -14.07 -17.62 10.57
CA VAL A 372 -13.48 -17.06 9.37
C VAL A 372 -14.38 -17.42 8.18
N GLU A 373 -14.56 -16.49 7.26
CA GLU A 373 -15.25 -16.72 6.00
C GLU A 373 -14.29 -16.46 4.85
N THR A 374 -14.30 -17.38 3.88
CA THR A 374 -13.54 -17.27 2.64
C THR A 374 -14.48 -17.31 1.44
N VAL A 375 -14.18 -16.51 0.41
CA VAL A 375 -14.87 -16.55 -0.89
C VAL A 375 -13.86 -16.93 -1.97
N ASN A 376 -14.23 -17.81 -2.90
CA ASN A 376 -13.37 -18.31 -3.98
C ASN A 376 -12.05 -18.93 -3.49
N VAL A 377 -12.10 -19.58 -2.33
CA VAL A 377 -10.98 -20.32 -1.71
C VAL A 377 -11.37 -21.79 -1.60
N GLU A 378 -10.54 -22.67 -2.12
CA GLU A 378 -10.79 -24.11 -2.11
C GLU A 378 -10.68 -24.70 -0.70
N SER A 379 -11.49 -25.72 -0.38
CA SER A 379 -11.46 -26.41 0.92
C SER A 379 -10.15 -27.14 1.23
N ALA A 380 -9.31 -27.37 0.22
CA ALA A 380 -7.95 -27.90 0.39
C ALA A 380 -6.94 -26.86 0.90
N SER A 381 -7.32 -25.57 0.94
CA SER A 381 -6.45 -24.49 1.41
C SER A 381 -6.24 -24.56 2.92
N GLN A 382 -5.08 -24.05 3.37
CA GLN A 382 -4.81 -23.85 4.79
C GLN A 382 -5.27 -22.46 5.22
N VAL A 383 -6.20 -22.40 6.17
CA VAL A 383 -6.64 -21.15 6.81
C VAL A 383 -5.99 -21.06 8.19
N GLN A 384 -5.23 -20.00 8.45
CA GLN A 384 -4.55 -19.80 9.74
C GLN A 384 -4.97 -18.48 10.37
N VAL A 385 -5.32 -18.52 11.65
CA VAL A 385 -5.60 -17.34 12.47
C VAL A 385 -4.39 -17.07 13.36
N ARG A 386 -3.83 -15.88 13.23
CA ARG A 386 -2.72 -15.36 14.04
C ARG A 386 -3.27 -14.41 15.09
N VAL A 387 -2.89 -14.60 16.35
CA VAL A 387 -3.20 -13.67 17.44
C VAL A 387 -1.91 -13.12 18.03
N THR A 388 -1.82 -11.80 18.11
CA THR A 388 -0.65 -11.08 18.62
C THR A 388 -1.03 -10.24 19.82
N PRO A 389 -0.67 -10.66 21.04
CA PRO A 389 -0.85 -9.85 22.23
C PRO A 389 -0.13 -8.50 22.11
N ARG A 390 -0.71 -7.45 22.66
CA ARG A 390 -0.12 -6.11 22.68
C ARG A 390 1.26 -6.09 23.39
N GLY A 391 1.53 -7.07 24.25
CA GLY A 391 2.79 -7.26 24.98
C GLY A 391 2.71 -8.55 25.79
N ASN A 392 3.72 -8.79 26.63
CA ASN A 392 3.85 -9.96 27.52
C ASN A 392 4.03 -11.32 26.84
N ALA A 393 3.82 -11.45 25.54
CA ALA A 393 3.95 -12.71 24.83
C ALA A 393 4.22 -12.50 23.33
N ASN A 394 4.73 -13.55 22.70
CA ASN A 394 4.80 -13.66 21.25
C ASN A 394 3.42 -14.02 20.67
N PHE A 395 3.25 -13.74 19.39
CA PHE A 395 2.10 -14.24 18.63
C PHE A 395 2.02 -15.78 18.66
N THR A 396 0.78 -16.27 18.59
CA THR A 396 0.44 -17.68 18.34
C THR A 396 -0.40 -17.80 17.08
N THR A 397 -0.46 -19.00 16.52
CA THR A 397 -1.22 -19.32 15.31
C THR A 397 -2.05 -20.57 15.56
N ALA A 398 -3.30 -20.57 15.08
CA ALA A 398 -4.16 -21.73 15.07
C ALA A 398 -4.67 -21.98 13.64
N ASP A 399 -4.66 -23.23 13.22
CA ASP A 399 -5.31 -23.65 11.97
C ASP A 399 -6.84 -23.63 12.18
N ALA A 400 -7.56 -23.11 11.18
CA ALA A 400 -9.02 -23.16 11.14
C ALA A 400 -9.46 -24.39 10.34
N ALA A 401 -10.47 -25.09 10.83
CA ALA A 401 -11.07 -26.23 10.13
C ALA A 401 -12.38 -25.81 9.45
N VAL A 402 -12.71 -26.45 8.31
CA VAL A 402 -14.00 -26.23 7.65
C VAL A 402 -15.13 -26.58 8.62
N GLU A 403 -16.03 -25.63 8.85
CA GLU A 403 -17.26 -25.83 9.60
C GLU A 403 -18.42 -26.09 8.65
N THR A 404 -18.58 -25.27 7.60
CA THR A 404 -19.71 -25.39 6.67
C THR A 404 -19.39 -24.74 5.32
N VAL A 405 -19.87 -25.34 4.23
CA VAL A 405 -19.94 -24.70 2.91
C VAL A 405 -21.27 -23.94 2.84
N VAL A 406 -21.20 -22.62 2.71
CA VAL A 406 -22.36 -21.71 2.71
C VAL A 406 -22.97 -21.60 1.31
N SER A 407 -22.13 -21.62 0.27
CA SER A 407 -22.51 -21.49 -1.14
C SER A 407 -21.45 -22.14 -2.03
N ASP A 408 -21.85 -22.67 -3.18
CA ASP A 408 -20.95 -23.23 -4.20
C ASP A 408 -20.60 -22.24 -5.31
N THR A 409 -21.48 -21.26 -5.61
CA THR A 409 -21.27 -20.27 -6.69
C THR A 409 -21.74 -18.87 -6.27
N PRO A 410 -20.84 -17.97 -5.85
CA PRO A 410 -19.42 -18.21 -5.60
C PRO A 410 -19.21 -19.19 -4.44
N LEU A 411 -18.05 -19.83 -4.38
CA LEU A 411 -17.69 -20.74 -3.30
C LEU A 411 -17.48 -19.94 -2.02
N VAL A 412 -18.32 -20.14 -1.00
CA VAL A 412 -18.22 -19.50 0.30
C VAL A 412 -18.11 -20.57 1.39
N ILE A 413 -17.05 -20.53 2.18
CA ILE A 413 -16.77 -21.51 3.24
C ILE A 413 -16.58 -20.79 4.57
N ARG A 414 -17.22 -21.33 5.63
CA ARG A 414 -16.96 -20.95 7.02
C ARG A 414 -15.97 -21.91 7.65
N TRP A 415 -15.02 -21.33 8.35
CA TRP A 415 -13.94 -22.02 9.07
C TRP A 415 -13.95 -21.60 10.53
N VAL A 416 -13.58 -22.52 11.42
CA VAL A 416 -13.49 -22.24 12.85
C VAL A 416 -12.08 -22.57 13.35
N ALA A 417 -11.47 -21.60 14.04
CA ALA A 417 -10.26 -21.79 14.82
C ALA A 417 -10.54 -21.56 16.30
N THR A 418 -9.84 -22.27 17.17
CA THR A 418 -9.91 -22.06 18.63
C THR A 418 -8.63 -21.36 19.09
N LEU A 419 -8.78 -20.20 19.74
CA LEU A 419 -7.67 -19.40 20.26
C LEU A 419 -7.70 -19.35 21.79
N PRO A 420 -6.53 -19.32 22.47
CA PRO A 420 -6.48 -18.99 23.88
C PRO A 420 -6.92 -17.54 24.12
N VAL A 421 -7.61 -17.29 25.23
CA VAL A 421 -7.93 -15.93 25.68
C VAL A 421 -7.00 -15.57 26.83
N THR A 422 -6.32 -14.44 26.71
CA THR A 422 -5.43 -13.88 27.73
C THR A 422 -5.86 -12.47 28.07
N VAL A 423 -5.64 -12.05 29.32
CA VAL A 423 -5.96 -10.69 29.77
C VAL A 423 -5.20 -9.66 28.94
N GLY A 424 -5.93 -8.68 28.41
CA GLY A 424 -5.38 -7.55 27.65
C GLY A 424 -5.90 -7.47 26.20
N TYR A 425 -5.21 -6.67 25.39
CA TYR A 425 -5.54 -6.48 23.98
C TYR A 425 -4.67 -7.35 23.08
N SER A 426 -5.26 -7.85 21.99
CA SER A 426 -4.53 -8.57 20.95
C SER A 426 -5.00 -8.13 19.57
N ALA A 427 -4.09 -8.11 18.59
CA ALA A 427 -4.46 -8.03 17.19
C ALA A 427 -4.70 -9.44 16.63
N VAL A 428 -5.76 -9.62 15.86
CA VAL A 428 -6.08 -10.87 15.17
C VAL A 428 -5.95 -10.67 13.66
N GLN A 429 -5.28 -11.59 13.00
CA GLN A 429 -5.09 -11.61 11.56
C GLN A 429 -5.41 -12.99 11.02
N VAL A 430 -5.94 -13.06 9.81
CA VAL A 430 -6.20 -14.31 9.12
C VAL A 430 -5.42 -14.34 7.82
N LYS A 431 -4.90 -15.52 7.46
CA LYS A 431 -4.28 -15.76 6.16
C LYS A 431 -4.74 -17.08 5.58
N VAL A 432 -4.68 -17.15 4.25
CA VAL A 432 -4.96 -18.35 3.46
C VAL A 432 -3.71 -18.71 2.69
N VAL A 433 -3.35 -19.99 2.71
CA VAL A 433 -2.35 -20.58 1.81
C VAL A 433 -3.08 -21.58 0.93
N ARG A 434 -3.17 -21.27 -0.36
CA ARG A 434 -3.79 -22.16 -1.35
C ARG A 434 -2.81 -23.29 -1.73
N PRO A 435 -3.32 -24.45 -2.19
CA PRO A 435 -2.51 -25.62 -2.57
C PRO A 435 -1.44 -25.36 -3.64
#